data_AF-A0A7C3W8Q0-F1
#
_entry.id   AF-A0A7C3W8Q0-F1
#
_cell.length_a   1.000
_cell.length_b   1.000
_cell.length_c   1.000
_cell.angle_alpha   90.00
_cell.angle_beta   90.00
_cell.angle_gamma   90.00
#
_symmetry.space_group_name_H-M   'P 1'
#
loop_
_entity.id
_entity.type
_entity.pdbx_description
1 polymer ?
#
loop_
_entity_poly.entity_id
_entity_poly.type
_entity_poly.pdbx_seq_one_letter_code
_entity_poly.pdbx_strand_id
1 'polypeptide(L)'
;MFNKKDISKTFALCLGVLIMSFLVGYLVLAWTEPTAAPPGENVYAPINVGPDGQTKEGGILVANNSGVTYGLIVRYGSVGIGTTSPGAKLEVYGGGDILLKDDANDPGDLIFQNSAGTE
;
A
#
# COMPACT_ATOMS: atom_id res chain seq x y z
N MET A 1 -40.30 -44.58 -41.11
CA MET A 1 -40.94 -44.64 -39.78
C MET A 1 -39.83 -44.52 -38.74
N PHE A 2 -39.74 -43.42 -37.99
CA PHE A 2 -38.66 -43.22 -37.03
C PHE A 2 -38.83 -44.15 -35.81
N ASN A 3 -37.75 -44.77 -35.37
CA ASN A 3 -37.77 -45.67 -34.20
C ASN A 3 -37.98 -44.84 -32.92
N LYS A 4 -38.91 -45.26 -32.06
CA LYS A 4 -39.21 -44.58 -30.78
C LYS A 4 -37.97 -44.42 -29.89
N LYS A 5 -37.04 -45.40 -29.94
CA LYS A 5 -35.78 -45.34 -29.19
C LYS A 5 -34.84 -44.23 -29.68
N ASP A 6 -34.90 -43.90 -30.96
CA ASP A 6 -34.06 -42.85 -31.56
C ASP A 6 -34.64 -41.46 -31.26
N ILE A 7 -35.97 -41.31 -31.30
CA ILE A 7 -36.67 -40.07 -30.92
C ILE A 7 -36.38 -39.67 -29.46
N SER A 8 -36.41 -40.62 -28.52
CA SER A 8 -36.15 -40.34 -27.10
C SER A 8 -34.71 -39.87 -26.84
N LYS A 9 -33.73 -40.39 -27.58
CA LYS A 9 -32.33 -39.98 -27.44
C LYS A 9 -32.10 -38.58 -28.01
N THR A 10 -32.69 -38.29 -29.16
CA THR A 10 -32.64 -36.95 -29.77
C THR A 10 -33.30 -35.91 -28.86
N PHE A 11 -34.45 -36.22 -28.26
CA PHE A 11 -35.11 -35.34 -27.32
C PHE A 11 -34.26 -35.06 -26.07
N ALA A 12 -33.69 -36.10 -25.45
CA ALA A 12 -32.81 -35.95 -24.29
C ALA A 12 -31.55 -35.13 -24.60
N LEU A 13 -30.96 -35.32 -25.78
CA LEU A 13 -29.82 -34.53 -26.25
C LEU A 13 -30.20 -33.05 -26.39
N CYS A 14 -31.32 -32.75 -27.06
CA CYS A 14 -31.78 -31.37 -27.26
C CYS A 14 -32.05 -30.67 -25.91
N LEU A 15 -32.67 -31.37 -24.95
CA LEU A 15 -32.92 -30.83 -23.62
C LEU A 15 -31.61 -30.57 -22.85
N GLY A 16 -30.64 -31.49 -22.93
CA GLY A 16 -29.33 -31.31 -22.30
C GLY A 16 -28.53 -30.14 -22.88
N VAL A 17 -28.56 -29.97 -24.21
CA VAL A 17 -27.92 -28.84 -24.89
C VAL A 17 -28.59 -27.52 -24.49
N LEU A 18 -29.92 -27.48 -24.38
CA LEU A 18 -30.66 -26.29 -23.95
C LEU A 18 -30.26 -25.87 -22.52
N ILE A 19 -30.22 -26.82 -21.59
CA ILE A 19 -29.85 -26.57 -20.19
C ILE A 19 -28.40 -26.08 -20.08
N MET A 20 -27.47 -26.72 -20.79
CA MET A 20 -26.08 -26.26 -20.85
C MET A 20 -25.96 -24.84 -21.44
N SER A 21 -26.76 -24.51 -22.45
CA SER A 21 -26.73 -23.17 -23.06
C SER A 21 -27.15 -22.08 -22.06
N PHE A 22 -28.18 -22.35 -21.25
CA PHE A 22 -28.61 -21.42 -20.21
C PHE A 22 -27.60 -21.31 -19.05
N LEU A 23 -26.99 -22.43 -18.63
CA LEU A 23 -25.94 -22.44 -17.61
C LEU A 23 -24.71 -21.64 -18.05
N VAL A 24 -24.26 -21.81 -19.29
CA VAL A 24 -23.15 -21.03 -19.85
C VAL A 24 -23.51 -19.55 -19.92
N GLY A 25 -24.72 -19.20 -20.39
CA GLY A 25 -25.20 -17.83 -20.38
C GLY A 25 -25.21 -17.20 -18.98
N TYR A 26 -25.64 -17.94 -17.97
CA TYR A 26 -25.64 -17.48 -16.58
C TYR A 26 -24.22 -17.24 -16.04
N LEU A 27 -23.27 -18.15 -16.30
CA LEU A 27 -21.89 -18.02 -15.86
C LEU A 27 -21.18 -16.82 -16.52
N VAL A 28 -21.51 -16.51 -17.78
CA VAL A 28 -20.97 -15.35 -18.51
C VAL A 28 -21.54 -14.03 -17.96
N LEU A 29 -22.84 -13.97 -17.65
CA LEU A 29 -23.46 -12.77 -17.08
C LEU A 29 -23.04 -12.50 -15.62
N ALA A 30 -22.60 -13.52 -14.89
CA ALA A 30 -22.05 -13.38 -13.55
C ALA A 30 -20.62 -12.78 -13.54
N TRP A 31 -19.94 -12.76 -14.69
CA TRP A 31 -18.63 -12.12 -14.81
C TRP A 31 -18.79 -10.66 -15.20
N THR A 32 -18.57 -9.77 -14.24
CA THR A 32 -18.38 -8.34 -14.52
C THR A 32 -16.91 -8.08 -14.74
N GLU A 33 -16.54 -7.57 -15.91
CA GLU A 33 -15.16 -7.17 -16.18
C GLU A 33 -14.72 -6.02 -15.26
N PRO A 34 -13.40 -5.89 -14.98
CA PRO A 34 -12.88 -4.74 -14.27
C PRO A 34 -13.26 -3.44 -14.98
N THR A 35 -13.82 -2.48 -14.24
CA THR A 35 -14.32 -1.21 -14.79
C THR A 35 -13.21 -0.21 -15.15
N ALA A 36 -11.95 -0.52 -14.84
CA ALA A 36 -10.80 0.33 -15.13
C ALA A 36 -9.71 -0.46 -15.87
N ALA A 37 -9.16 0.13 -16.94
CA ALA A 37 -8.02 -0.42 -17.65
C ALA A 37 -6.77 -0.33 -16.76
N PRO A 38 -5.98 -1.41 -16.58
CA PRO A 38 -4.73 -1.35 -15.84
C PRO A 38 -3.80 -0.25 -16.40
N PRO A 39 -3.16 0.55 -15.53
CA PRO A 39 -3.10 0.44 -14.06
C PRO A 39 -4.21 1.15 -13.28
N GLY A 40 -5.27 1.65 -13.93
CA GLY A 40 -6.34 2.43 -13.31
C GLY A 40 -7.04 1.69 -12.16
N GLU A 41 -7.45 2.44 -11.13
CA GLU A 41 -8.08 1.92 -9.90
C GLU A 41 -7.23 0.95 -9.06
N ASN A 42 -5.92 0.84 -9.34
CA ASN A 42 -5.03 0.15 -8.42
C ASN A 42 -4.96 0.91 -7.09
N VAL A 43 -4.98 0.16 -5.98
CA VAL A 43 -4.56 0.70 -4.69
C VAL A 43 -3.13 1.24 -4.86
N TYR A 44 -2.86 2.44 -4.33
CA TYR A 44 -1.52 3.02 -4.40
C TYR A 44 -0.47 2.01 -3.94
N ALA A 45 0.64 1.93 -4.69
CA ALA A 45 1.72 1.00 -4.36
C ALA A 45 2.21 1.26 -2.92
N PRO A 46 2.35 0.20 -2.10
CA PRO A 46 2.89 0.31 -0.75
C PRO A 46 4.35 0.77 -0.79
N ILE A 47 4.85 1.24 0.36
CA ILE A 47 6.30 1.33 0.56
C ILE A 47 6.87 -0.08 0.44
N ASN A 48 7.89 -0.25 -0.38
CA ASN A 48 8.52 -1.53 -0.65
C ASN A 48 9.96 -1.53 -0.09
N VAL A 49 10.59 -2.70 -0.12
CA VAL A 49 11.93 -2.93 0.44
C VAL A 49 13.03 -2.86 -0.63
N GLY A 50 12.72 -2.34 -1.82
CA GLY A 50 13.67 -2.21 -2.92
C GLY A 50 14.72 -1.14 -2.66
N PRO A 51 15.87 -1.19 -3.35
CA PRO A 51 16.94 -0.20 -3.20
C PRO A 51 16.64 1.13 -3.90
N ASP A 52 15.60 1.18 -4.75
CA ASP A 52 15.22 2.37 -5.49
C ASP A 52 14.47 3.37 -4.59
N GLY A 53 14.77 4.66 -4.76
CA GLY A 53 14.08 5.72 -4.03
C GLY A 53 12.58 5.75 -4.37
N GLN A 54 11.72 5.72 -3.35
CA GLN A 54 10.27 5.84 -3.51
C GLN A 54 9.77 7.22 -3.10
N THR A 55 9.00 7.86 -3.98
CA THR A 55 8.31 9.13 -3.68
C THR A 55 6.81 8.85 -3.51
N LYS A 56 6.19 9.37 -2.44
CA LYS A 56 4.74 9.35 -2.24
C LYS A 56 4.20 10.77 -2.26
N GLU A 57 3.09 10.98 -2.96
CA GLU A 57 2.41 12.28 -3.04
C GLU A 57 1.83 12.73 -1.68
N GLY A 58 1.42 11.79 -0.83
CA GLY A 58 1.01 12.05 0.55
C GLY A 58 2.15 11.87 1.56
N GLY A 59 1.97 12.39 2.78
CA GLY A 59 2.93 12.22 3.87
C GLY A 59 3.12 10.75 4.29
N ILE A 60 4.33 10.41 4.75
CA ILE A 60 4.62 9.10 5.33
C ILE A 60 4.14 9.11 6.78
N LEU A 61 3.09 8.34 7.07
CA LEU A 61 2.61 8.10 8.43
C LEU A 61 3.17 6.76 8.93
N VAL A 62 4.14 6.80 9.84
CA VAL A 62 4.58 5.60 10.58
C VAL A 62 3.69 5.47 11.82
N ALA A 63 2.47 4.97 11.64
CA ALA A 63 1.52 4.78 12.74
C ALA A 63 1.46 3.29 13.14
N ASN A 64 1.64 3.01 14.43
CA ASN A 64 1.20 1.75 15.04
C ASN A 64 -0.23 1.96 15.57
N ASN A 65 -1.14 1.01 15.35
CA ASN A 65 -2.59 1.09 15.63
C ASN A 65 -2.96 1.21 17.12
N SER A 66 -2.02 1.58 17.99
CA SER A 66 -2.12 1.60 19.45
C SER A 66 -1.56 2.90 20.04
N GLY A 67 -1.87 4.07 19.47
CA GLY A 67 -1.62 5.36 20.12
C GLY A 67 -0.15 5.83 20.17
N VAL A 68 0.71 5.28 19.32
CA VAL A 68 2.13 5.61 19.09
C VAL A 68 3.06 5.32 20.27
N THR A 69 3.89 4.27 20.16
CA THR A 69 4.99 4.05 21.13
C THR A 69 6.27 4.79 20.73
N TYR A 70 6.54 5.01 19.42
CA TYR A 70 7.68 5.80 18.91
C TYR A 70 7.41 6.34 17.48
N GLY A 71 8.00 7.48 17.10
CA GLY A 71 7.86 8.16 15.79
C GLY A 71 8.77 7.61 14.67
N LEU A 72 9.32 8.49 13.81
CA LEU A 72 10.32 8.10 12.80
C LEU A 72 11.57 7.51 13.49
N ILE A 73 11.79 6.20 13.38
CA ILE A 73 13.00 5.52 13.87
C ILE A 73 13.94 5.24 12.69
N VAL A 74 15.14 5.82 12.74
CA VAL A 74 16.20 5.56 11.76
C VAL A 74 17.29 4.72 12.41
N ARG A 75 17.19 3.40 12.27
CA ARG A 75 18.14 2.44 12.86
C ARG A 75 19.54 2.54 12.23
N TYR A 76 19.61 2.89 10.95
CA TYR A 76 20.85 3.00 10.17
C TYR A 76 20.80 4.21 9.24
N GLY A 77 21.96 4.77 8.89
CA GLY A 77 22.04 5.97 8.04
C GLY A 77 21.87 7.28 8.82
N SER A 78 21.45 8.33 8.11
CA SER A 78 21.28 9.70 8.59
C SER A 78 20.00 10.32 8.03
N VAL A 79 19.41 11.27 8.77
CA VAL A 79 18.26 12.06 8.32
C VAL A 79 18.75 13.41 7.81
N GLY A 80 18.46 13.72 6.55
CA GLY A 80 18.67 15.04 5.95
C GLY A 80 17.35 15.80 5.79
N ILE A 81 17.28 17.01 6.32
CA ILE A 81 16.20 17.95 6.03
C ILE A 81 16.82 19.10 5.23
N GLY A 82 16.38 19.29 3.98
CA GLY A 82 16.94 20.29 3.07
C GLY A 82 18.34 19.98 2.52
N THR A 83 18.86 18.78 2.78
CA THR A 83 20.09 18.23 2.18
C THR A 83 19.85 16.79 1.72
N THR A 84 20.47 16.38 0.62
CA THR A 84 20.44 14.99 0.11
C THR A 84 21.64 14.16 0.58
N SER A 85 22.64 14.82 1.17
CA SER A 85 23.92 14.20 1.54
C SER A 85 24.31 14.59 2.97
N PRO A 86 23.64 14.03 4.00
CA PRO A 86 23.89 14.40 5.39
C PRO A 86 25.30 13.96 5.84
N GLY A 87 26.07 14.89 6.42
CA GLY A 87 27.38 14.64 7.05
C GLY A 87 27.31 14.19 8.51
N ALA A 88 26.14 14.31 9.15
CA ALA A 88 25.86 13.87 10.52
C ALA A 88 24.60 13.00 10.60
N LYS A 89 24.31 12.41 11.76
CA LYS A 89 23.13 11.55 11.97
C LYS A 89 21.81 12.27 11.74
N LEU A 90 21.76 13.55 12.05
CA LEU A 90 20.71 14.46 11.68
C LEU A 90 21.39 15.72 11.13
N GLU A 91 21.07 16.11 9.91
CA GLU A 91 21.51 17.38 9.33
C GLU A 91 20.27 18.13 8.81
N VAL A 92 20.10 19.34 9.31
CA VAL A 92 19.09 20.28 8.81
C VAL A 92 19.84 21.40 8.11
N TYR A 93 19.64 21.51 6.80
CA TYR A 93 20.30 22.46 5.93
C TYR A 93 19.26 23.34 5.22
N GLY A 94 19.55 24.63 5.09
CA GLY A 94 18.63 25.63 4.54
C GLY A 94 18.20 26.67 5.59
N GLY A 95 17.54 27.74 5.14
CA GLY A 95 17.02 28.78 6.03
C GLY A 95 15.66 28.41 6.63
N GLY A 96 15.43 28.76 7.90
CA GLY A 96 14.19 28.53 8.64
C GLY A 96 14.44 28.20 10.12
N ASP A 97 13.38 28.14 10.91
CA ASP A 97 13.46 27.81 12.34
C ASP A 97 13.30 26.30 12.57
N ILE A 98 14.14 25.74 13.46
CA ILE A 98 13.92 24.41 14.04
C ILE A 98 13.14 24.61 15.34
N LEU A 99 11.83 24.35 15.31
CA LEU A 99 10.99 24.46 16.49
C LEU A 99 10.87 23.10 17.20
N LEU A 100 11.51 22.97 18.34
CA LEU A 100 11.32 21.85 19.26
C LEU A 100 10.39 22.32 20.38
N LYS A 101 9.17 21.80 20.43
CA LYS A 101 8.21 22.10 21.51
C LYS A 101 8.07 20.86 22.37
N ASP A 102 7.97 21.10 23.66
CA ASP A 102 7.43 20.12 24.59
C ASP A 102 5.98 20.50 24.94
N ASP A 103 5.25 19.55 25.53
CA ASP A 103 3.99 19.82 26.21
C ASP A 103 4.23 20.69 27.44
N ALA A 104 3.31 21.60 27.74
CA ALA A 104 3.50 22.65 28.74
C ALA A 104 3.80 22.17 30.20
N ASN A 105 3.74 20.86 30.46
CA ASN A 105 3.96 20.24 31.76
C ASN A 105 5.22 19.35 31.82
N ASP A 106 5.98 19.23 30.73
CA ASP A 106 7.27 18.56 30.72
C ASP A 106 8.32 19.63 30.34
N PRO A 107 9.24 19.99 31.26
CA PRO A 107 10.31 20.93 30.96
C PRO A 107 11.36 20.20 30.10
N GLY A 108 11.08 20.12 28.80
CA GLY A 108 11.83 19.45 27.75
C GLY A 108 13.33 19.35 27.98
N ASP A 109 13.76 18.10 28.11
CA ASP A 109 15.15 17.69 28.20
C ASP A 109 15.79 17.69 26.80
N LEU A 110 15.96 18.88 26.20
CA LEU A 110 16.83 19.02 25.02
C LEU A 110 18.29 18.91 25.49
N ILE A 111 18.78 17.69 25.67
CA ILE A 111 20.17 17.46 26.06
C ILE A 111 21.07 17.37 24.84
N PHE A 112 21.95 18.35 24.69
CA PHE A 112 23.14 18.20 23.85
C PHE A 112 24.25 17.53 24.67
N GLN A 113 24.29 16.20 24.69
CA GLN A 113 25.40 15.47 25.34
C GLN A 113 26.57 15.34 24.36
N ASN A 114 27.69 15.97 24.68
CA ASN A 114 28.97 15.68 24.02
C ASN A 114 29.70 14.59 24.81
N SER A 115 29.86 13.40 24.24
CA SER A 115 30.59 12.29 24.88
C SER A 115 32.10 12.56 25.05
N ALA A 116 32.64 13.63 24.45
CA ALA A 116 34.06 13.98 24.48
C ALA A 116 34.33 15.37 25.11
N GLY A 117 33.36 16.00 25.77
CA GLY A 117 33.54 17.31 26.39
C GLY A 117 34.27 17.25 27.72
N THR A 118 35.60 17.33 27.70
CA THR A 118 36.32 18.07 28.73
C THR A 118 36.28 19.54 28.29
N GLU A 119 35.75 20.40 29.16
CA GLU A 119 35.49 21.85 29.01
C GLU A 119 34.09 22.24 28.54
#